data_AF-A0A7W1K975-F1
#
_entry.id   AF-A0A7W1K975-F1
#
_cell.length_a   1.000
_cell.length_b   1.000
_cell.length_c   1.000
_cell.angle_alpha   90.00
_cell.angle_beta   90.00
_cell.angle_gamma   90.00
#
_symmetry.space_group_name_H-M   'P 1'
#
loop_
_entity.id
_entity.type
_entity.pdbx_description
1 polymer ?
#
loop_
_entity_poly.entity_id
_entity_poly.type
_entity_poly.pdbx_seq_one_letter_code
_entity_poly.pdbx_strand_id
1 'polypeptide(L)' 'MPRMPDDEHDRSDELRELARYSRSRRDLYRARTYGPRETSATRMRELERAADQAEARLQAYLAARRKAAEG' A
#
# COMPACT_ATOMS: atom_id res chain seq x y z
N MET A 1 15.82 16.13 24.19
CA MET A 1 16.15 15.58 22.85
C MET A 1 15.20 16.21 21.85
N PRO A 2 15.68 16.93 20.82
CA PRO A 2 14.81 17.42 19.75
C PRO A 2 14.38 16.25 18.85
N ARG A 3 13.09 16.23 18.47
CA ARG A 3 12.42 15.20 17.66
C ARG A 3 12.82 15.37 16.21
N MET A 4 13.27 14.29 15.56
CA MET A 4 13.90 14.35 14.24
C MET A 4 12.84 14.47 13.12
N PRO A 5 13.10 15.29 12.08
CA PRO A 5 12.25 15.40 10.88
C PRO A 5 12.29 14.17 9.96
N ASP A 6 13.15 13.18 10.27
CA ASP A 6 13.30 11.95 9.50
C ASP A 6 12.10 10.99 9.67
N ASP A 7 11.44 11.00 10.85
CA ASP A 7 10.29 10.13 11.18
C ASP A 7 9.14 10.25 10.16
N GLU A 8 8.92 11.44 9.60
CA GLU A 8 7.84 11.70 8.64
C GLU A 8 8.18 11.21 7.23
N HIS A 9 9.45 11.32 6.84
CA HIS A 9 9.91 10.77 5.57
C HIS A 9 9.85 9.24 5.62
N ASP A 10 10.38 8.66 6.70
CA ASP A 10 10.32 7.23 6.99
C ASP A 10 8.88 6.71 6.93
N ARG A 11 7.94 7.42 7.57
CA ARG A 11 6.54 6.99 7.55
C ARG A 11 5.91 7.03 6.15
N SER A 12 6.25 8.04 5.36
CA SER A 12 5.74 8.16 3.99
C SER A 12 6.32 7.09 3.05
N ASP A 13 7.59 6.74 3.23
CA ASP A 13 8.28 5.71 2.47
C ASP A 13 7.81 4.31 2.85
N GLU A 14 7.61 4.04 4.14
CA GLU A 14 6.99 2.80 4.63
C GLU A 14 5.61 2.57 3.98
N LEU A 15 4.77 3.59 3.93
CA LEU A 15 3.43 3.49 3.33
C LEU A 15 3.50 3.29 1.81
N ARG A 16 4.46 3.91 1.13
CA ARG A 16 4.72 3.71 -0.30
C ARG A 16 5.17 2.29 -0.59
N GLU A 17 6.14 1.78 0.17
CA GLU A 17 6.65 0.43 0.01
C GLU A 17 5.55 -0.60 0.30
N LEU A 18 4.75 -0.39 1.35
CA LEU A 18 3.63 -1.26 1.67
C LEU A 18 2.58 -1.30 0.56
N ALA A 19 2.23 -0.15 -0.02
CA ALA A 19 1.30 -0.06 -1.14
C ALA A 19 1.87 -0.77 -2.38
N ARG A 20 3.13 -0.51 -2.71
CA ARG A 20 3.84 -1.16 -3.83
C ARG A 20 3.91 -2.67 -3.66
N TYR A 21 4.29 -3.15 -2.48
CA TYR A 21 4.39 -4.57 -2.17
C TYR A 21 3.02 -5.25 -2.28
N SER A 22 1.98 -4.66 -1.70
CA SER A 22 0.62 -5.23 -1.72
C SER A 22 0.07 -5.30 -3.14
N ARG A 23 0.28 -4.26 -3.95
CA ARG A 23 -0.07 -4.25 -5.37
C ARG A 23 0.70 -5.32 -6.16
N SER A 24 2.02 -5.39 -5.98
CA SER A 24 2.88 -6.36 -6.67
C SER A 24 2.46 -7.80 -6.34
N ARG A 25 2.12 -8.08 -5.08
CA ARG A 25 1.58 -9.36 -4.61
C ARG A 25 0.25 -9.72 -5.28
N ARG A 26 -0.69 -8.77 -5.36
CA ARG A 26 -1.97 -8.95 -6.05
C ARG A 26 -1.74 -9.25 -7.53
N ASP A 27 -0.90 -8.47 -8.20
CA ASP A 27 -0.67 -8.59 -9.63
C ASP A 27 0.03 -9.91 -9.98
N LEU A 28 1.01 -10.35 -9.17
CA LEU A 28 1.61 -11.68 -9.27
C LEU A 28 0.59 -12.79 -9.09
N TYR A 29 -0.30 -12.68 -8.09
CA TYR A 29 -1.32 -13.69 -7.85
C TYR A 29 -2.36 -13.71 -8.99
N ARG A 30 -2.72 -12.54 -9.51
CA ARG A 30 -3.59 -12.40 -10.68
C ARG A 30 -2.97 -13.02 -11.92
N ALA A 31 -1.68 -12.84 -12.15
CA ALA A 31 -1.00 -13.51 -13.27
C ALA A 31 -1.08 -15.04 -13.16
N ARG A 32 -1.00 -15.57 -11.94
CA ARG A 32 -1.12 -17.02 -11.70
C ARG A 32 -2.52 -17.58 -12.00
N THR A 33 -3.57 -16.76 -11.98
CA THR A 33 -4.94 -17.22 -12.30
C THR A 33 -5.08 -17.64 -13.76
N TYR A 34 -4.22 -17.11 -14.64
CA TYR A 34 -4.19 -17.47 -16.06
C TYR A 34 -3.32 -18.71 -16.35
N GLY A 35 -2.70 -19.29 -15.32
CA GLY A 35 -1.91 -20.51 -15.44
C GLY A 35 -2.77 -21.78 -15.30
N PRO A 36 -2.15 -22.97 -15.46
CA PRO A 36 -2.85 -24.25 -15.41
C PRO A 36 -3.31 -24.67 -13.99
N ARG A 37 -3.04 -23.86 -12.95
CA ARG A 37 -3.40 -24.18 -11.56
C ARG A 37 -4.56 -23.31 -11.11
N GLU A 38 -5.56 -23.93 -10.50
CA GLU A 38 -6.64 -23.19 -9.85
C GLU A 38 -6.10 -22.27 -8.75
N THR A 39 -6.44 -20.99 -8.86
CA THR A 39 -6.19 -19.97 -7.85
C THR A 39 -7.44 -19.74 -7.02
N SER A 40 -7.29 -19.60 -5.70
CA SER A 40 -8.42 -19.37 -4.80
C SER A 40 -8.97 -17.95 -4.99
N ALA A 41 -10.24 -17.85 -5.38
CA ALA A 41 -10.95 -16.58 -5.50
C ALA A 41 -11.00 -15.81 -4.17
N THR A 42 -11.12 -16.53 -3.04
CA THR A 42 -11.05 -15.93 -1.70
C THR A 42 -9.70 -15.27 -1.46
N ARG A 43 -8.60 -15.96 -1.78
CA ARG A 43 -7.24 -15.44 -1.63
C ARG A 43 -7.00 -14.21 -2.52
N MET A 44 -7.57 -14.19 -3.73
CA MET A 44 -7.50 -13.02 -4.60
C MET A 44 -8.20 -11.81 -3.97
N ARG A 45 -9.41 -11.98 -3.43
CA ARG A 45 -10.15 -10.90 -2.76
C ARG A 45 -9.41 -10.34 -1.54
N GLU A 46 -8.73 -11.20 -0.77
CA GLU A 46 -7.88 -10.75 0.35
C GLU A 46 -6.74 -9.87 -0.13
N LEU A 47 -6.07 -10.26 -1.23
CA LEU A 47 -4.97 -9.50 -1.81
C LEU A 47 -5.42 -8.16 -2.38
N GLU A 48 -6.57 -8.13 -3.05
CA GLU A 48 -7.20 -6.91 -3.54
C GLU A 48 -7.49 -5.96 -2.38
N ARG A 49 -8.19 -6.43 -1.34
CA ARG A 49 -8.46 -5.62 -0.15
C ARG A 49 -7.20 -5.10 0.54
N ALA A 50 -6.16 -5.92 0.64
CA ALA A 50 -4.90 -5.51 1.24
C ALA A 50 -4.21 -4.39 0.42
N ALA A 51 -4.21 -4.50 -0.90
CA ALA A 51 -3.70 -3.46 -1.79
C ALA A 51 -4.50 -2.15 -1.65
N ASP A 52 -5.83 -2.23 -1.69
CA ASP A 52 -6.70 -1.07 -1.56
C ASP A 52 -6.52 -0.36 -0.20
N GLN A 53 -6.41 -1.13 0.88
CA GLN A 53 -6.18 -0.58 2.22
C GLN A 53 -4.81 0.09 2.35
N ALA A 54 -3.76 -0.48 1.75
CA ALA A 54 -2.42 0.11 1.78
C ALA A 54 -2.38 1.42 0.98
N GLU A 55 -2.99 1.46 -0.21
CA GLU A 55 -3.11 2.67 -1.01
C GLU A 55 -3.95 3.74 -0.29
N ALA A 56 -5.08 3.37 0.31
CA ALA A 56 -5.93 4.31 1.05
C ALA A 56 -5.17 4.96 2.22
N ARG A 57 -4.36 4.20 2.96
CA ARG A 57 -3.53 4.74 4.05
C ARG A 57 -2.47 5.72 3.54
N LEU A 58 -1.81 5.39 2.44
CA LEU A 58 -0.83 6.28 1.81
C LEU A 58 -1.51 7.59 1.37
N GLN A 59 -2.65 7.50 0.68
CA GLN A 59 -3.37 8.69 0.20
C GLN A 59 -3.87 9.56 1.35
N ALA A 60 -4.41 8.95 2.41
CA ALA A 60 -4.85 9.69 3.60
C ALA A 60 -3.67 10.43 4.26
N TYR A 61 -2.50 9.78 4.38
CA TYR A 61 -1.30 10.40 4.93
C TYR A 61 -0.81 11.57 4.06
N LEU A 62 -0.72 11.39 2.74
CA LEU A 62 -0.30 12.44 1.80
C LEU A 62 -1.27 13.63 1.81
N ALA A 63 -2.58 13.36 1.87
CA ALA A 63 -3.60 14.40 1.94
C ALA A 63 -3.53 15.20 3.24
N ALA A 64 -3.29 14.53 4.38
CA ALA A 64 -3.08 15.19 5.66
C ALA A 64 -1.82 16.08 5.63
N ARG A 65 -0.72 15.57 5.07
CA ARG A 65 0.54 16.32 4.91
C ARG A 65 0.37 17.54 4.01
N ARG A 66 -0.39 17.42 2.91
CA ARG A 66 -0.68 18.54 2.02
C ARG A 66 -1.44 19.65 2.76
N LYS A 67 -2.50 19.28 3.49
CA LYS A 67 -3.27 20.25 4.28
C LYS A 67 -2.43 20.97 5.33
N ALA A 68 -1.49 20.26 5.96
CA ALA A 68 -0.58 20.84 6.94
C ALA A 68 0.47 21.80 6.33
N ALA A 69 0.73 21.70 5.02
CA ALA A 69 1.62 22.62 4.30
C ALA A 69 0.87 23.83 3.70
N GLU A 70 -0.46 23.75 3.58
CA GLU A 70 -1.33 24.80 3.03
C GLU A 70 -1.88 25.74 4.11
N GLY A 71 -1.72 25.42 5.41
CA GLY A 71 -2.18 26.21 6.56
C GLY A 71 -1.04 26.69 7.44
#